data_AF-A0A956L8C4-F1
#
_entry.id   AF-A0A956L8C4-F1
#
_cell.length_a   1.000
_cell.length_b   1.000
_cell.length_c   1.000
_cell.angle_alpha   90.00
_cell.angle_beta   90.00
_cell.angle_gamma   90.00
#
_symmetry.space_group_name_H-M   'P 1'
#
loop_
_entity.id
_entity.type
_entity.pdbx_description
1 polymer ?
#
loop_
_entity_poly.entity_id
_entity_poly.type
_entity_poly.pdbx_seq_one_letter_code
_entity_poly.pdbx_strand_id
1 'polypeptide(L)' 'MRTRSIPDEPHDWVLDPDHHPLRVHRFTGPGYQVVLDVGRDAMVRAEPFDGIELAVAELFDD' A
#
# COMPACT_ATOMS: atom_id res chain seq x y z
N MET A 1 -28.98 13.69 5.12
CA MET A 1 -28.20 12.44 5.26
C MET A 1 -27.21 12.41 4.11
N ARG A 2 -25.92 12.66 4.33
CA ARG A 2 -24.91 12.64 3.27
C ARG A 2 -24.41 11.20 3.15
N THR A 3 -24.71 10.53 2.05
CA THR A 3 -24.12 9.24 1.71
C THR A 3 -22.61 9.46 1.59
N ARG A 4 -21.82 8.91 2.52
CA ARG A 4 -20.36 8.94 2.41
C ARG A 4 -20.01 7.96 1.29
N SER A 5 -19.64 8.48 0.11
CA SER A 5 -19.08 7.64 -0.95
C SER A 5 -17.83 6.97 -0.39
N ILE A 6 -17.82 5.64 -0.42
CA ILE A 6 -16.59 4.87 -0.35
C ILE A 6 -15.68 5.31 -1.50
N PRO A 7 -14.36 5.47 -1.27
CA PRO A 7 -13.42 5.75 -2.34
C PRO A 7 -13.47 4.61 -3.36
N ASP A 8 -13.33 4.97 -4.64
CA ASP A 8 -13.31 4.02 -5.75
C ASP A 8 -12.05 3.13 -5.69
N GLU A 9 -10.96 3.68 -5.15
CA GLU A 9 -9.69 2.97 -4.92
C GLU A 9 -9.48 2.72 -3.41
N PRO A 10 -9.63 1.46 -2.94
CA PRO A 10 -9.56 1.14 -1.52
C PRO A 10 -8.14 1.04 -0.97
N HIS A 11 -7.10 1.10 -1.80
CA HIS A 11 -5.70 0.91 -1.38
C HIS A 11 -4.80 2.03 -1.89
N ASP A 12 -3.95 2.56 -1.00
CA ASP A 12 -2.95 3.59 -1.31
C ASP A 12 -1.56 3.06 -0.96
N TRP A 13 -0.66 3.05 -1.94
CA TRP A 13 0.72 2.56 -1.83
C TRP A 13 1.67 3.75 -1.76
N VAL A 14 2.35 3.90 -0.64
CA VAL A 14 3.31 4.98 -0.39
C VAL A 14 4.72 4.39 -0.34
N LEU A 15 5.57 4.90 -1.23
CA LEU A 15 7.00 4.63 -1.24
C LEU A 15 7.71 5.82 -0.58
N ASP A 16 8.49 5.57 0.46
CA ASP A 16 9.34 6.60 1.06
C ASP A 16 10.74 6.51 0.42
N PRO A 17 11.16 7.50 -0.38
CA PRO A 17 12.43 7.44 -1.13
C PRO A 17 13.67 7.65 -0.24
N ASP A 18 13.53 8.10 1.00
CA ASP A 18 14.67 8.35 1.89
C ASP A 18 14.98 7.14 2.78
N HIS A 19 13.93 6.45 3.23
CA HIS A 19 14.04 5.30 4.13
C HIS A 19 13.78 3.96 3.41
N HIS A 20 13.29 4.01 2.17
CA HIS A 20 12.87 2.89 1.32
C HIS A 20 11.86 1.87 1.90
N PRO A 21 10.94 2.20 2.84
CA PRO A 21 9.82 1.32 3.11
C PRO A 21 8.72 1.44 2.06
N LEU A 22 8.05 0.31 1.79
CA LEU A 22 6.72 0.29 1.20
C LEU A 22 5.68 0.29 2.32
N ARG A 23 4.76 1.26 2.27
CA ARG A 23 3.59 1.31 3.15
C ARG A 23 2.30 1.22 2.33
N VAL A 24 1.48 0.22 2.63
CA VAL A 24 0.15 0.09 2.02
C VAL A 24 -0.91 0.48 3.04
N HIS A 25 -1.76 1.41 2.64
CA HIS A 25 -2.94 1.82 3.39
C HIS A 25 -4.18 1.24 2.72
N ARG A 26 -5.14 0.80 3.53
CA ARG A 26 -6.45 0.38 3.07
C ARG A 26 -7.52 1.28 3.67
N PHE A 27 -8.41 1.81 2.84
CA PHE A 27 -9.58 2.50 3.31
C PHE A 27 -10.57 1.51 3.93
N THR A 28 -10.96 1.82 5.16
CA THR A 28 -11.97 1.10 5.94
C THR A 28 -13.03 2.09 6.41
N GLY A 29 -14.15 1.61 6.96
CA GLY A 29 -15.19 2.48 7.53
C GLY A 29 -14.67 3.64 8.42
N PRO A 30 -13.72 3.40 9.35
CA PRO A 30 -13.11 4.47 10.14
C PRO A 30 -12.12 5.37 9.37
N GLY A 31 -11.51 4.90 8.27
CA GLY A 31 -10.53 5.65 7.48
C GLY A 31 -9.43 4.77 6.89
N TYR A 32 -8.33 5.38 6.43
CA TYR A 32 -7.14 4.65 5.97
C TYR A 32 -6.39 4.02 7.14
N GLN A 33 -6.14 2.73 7.05
CA GLN A 33 -5.36 1.96 8.02
C GLN A 33 -4.12 1.38 7.31
N VAL A 34 -2.96 1.46 7.94
CA VAL A 34 -1.76 0.76 7.45
C VAL A 34 -1.98 -0.73 7.56
N VAL A 35 -1.91 -1.44 6.43
CA VAL A 35 -2.06 -2.90 6.34
C VAL A 35 -0.76 -3.60 5.95
N LEU A 36 0.23 -2.84 5.45
CA LEU A 36 1.60 -3.31 5.21
C LEU A 36 2.58 -2.18 5.52
N ASP A 37 3.66 -2.50 6.21
CA ASP A 37 4.82 -1.63 6.43
C ASP A 37 6.07 -2.52 6.43
N VAL A 38 6.84 -2.46 5.34
CA VAL A 38 8.00 -3.35 5.13
C VAL A 38 9.15 -2.57 4.50
N GLY A 39 10.38 -3.01 4.75
CA GLY A 39 11.58 -2.42 4.16
C GLY A 39 11.86 -2.87 2.72
N ARG A 40 12.84 -2.24 2.08
CA ARG A 40 13.25 -2.44 0.69
C ARG A 40 13.56 -3.88 0.29
N ASP A 41 14.17 -4.64 1.19
CA ASP A 41 14.62 -6.01 0.91
C ASP A 41 13.48 -7.04 1.04
N ALA A 42 12.27 -6.59 1.35
CA ALA A 42 11.12 -7.48 1.49
C ALA A 42 10.56 -7.91 0.14
N MET A 43 9.96 -9.10 0.15
CA MET A 43 9.16 -9.64 -0.94
C MET A 43 7.73 -9.82 -0.45
N VAL A 44 6.76 -9.21 -1.14
CA VAL A 44 5.39 -9.10 -0.65
C VAL A 44 4.34 -9.48 -1.68
N ARG A 45 3.21 -9.94 -1.16
CA ARG A 45 1.94 -10.11 -1.90
C ARG A 45 0.94 -9.20 -1.22
N ALA A 46 0.78 -8.00 -1.76
CA ALA A 46 -0.06 -6.98 -1.15
C ALA A 46 -1.18 -6.58 -2.11
N GLU A 47 -2.39 -6.40 -1.57
CA GLU A 47 -3.53 -5.89 -2.34
C GLU A 47 -3.18 -4.52 -2.97
N PRO A 48 -3.57 -4.26 -4.22
CA PRO A 48 -4.47 -5.06 -5.06
C PRO A 48 -3.79 -6.16 -5.90
N PHE A 49 -2.50 -6.40 -5.68
CA PHE A 49 -1.66 -7.32 -6.46
C PHE A 49 -1.25 -8.57 -5.67
N ASP A 50 -2.06 -9.03 -4.72
CA ASP A 50 -1.75 -10.18 -3.86
C ASP A 50 -1.62 -11.52 -4.63
N GLY A 51 -2.10 -11.55 -5.89
CA GLY A 51 -1.88 -12.65 -6.82
C GLY A 51 -0.44 -12.79 -7.34
N ILE A 52 0.39 -11.74 -7.24
CA ILE A 52 1.79 -11.75 -7.68
C ILE A 52 2.73 -11.41 -6.53
N GLU A 53 3.95 -11.93 -6.60
CA GLU A 53 5.00 -11.65 -5.63
C GLU A 53 5.83 -10.47 -6.14
N LEU A 54 5.97 -9.45 -5.30
CA LEU A 54 6.62 -8.19 -5.63
C LEU A 54 7.83 -7.99 -4.72
N ALA A 55 9.01 -7.82 -5.32
CA ALA A 55 10.19 -7.37 -4.60
C ALA A 55 10.07 -5.85 -4.39
N VAL A 56 10.11 -5.39 -3.14
CA VAL A 56 9.91 -3.96 -2.82
C VAL A 56 10.99 -3.09 -3.46
N ALA A 57 12.22 -3.60 -3.57
CA ALA A 57 13.32 -2.94 -4.25
C ALA A 57 13.03 -2.55 -5.71
N GLU A 58 12.23 -3.33 -6.43
CA GLU A 58 11.91 -3.11 -7.86
C GLU A 58 10.85 -2.00 -8.06
N LEU A 59 10.24 -1.50 -6.98
CA LEU A 59 9.27 -0.40 -7.04
C LEU A 59 9.96 0.98 -7.03
N PHE A 60 11.25 1.03 -6.71
CA PHE A 60 12.05 2.25 -6.71
C PHE A 60 12.84 2.34 -8.02
N ASP A 61 12.79 3.49 -8.68
CA ASP A 61 13.67 3.85 -9.79
C ASP A 61 14.99 4.36 -9.17
N ASP A 62 16.11 3.66 -9.38
CA ASP A 62 17.45 4.04 -8.88
C ASP A 62 18.16 5.01 -9.83
#